data_AF-A0A101KR76-F1
#
_entry.id   AF-A0A101KR76-F1
#
_cell.length_a   1.000
_cell.length_b   1.000
_cell.length_c   1.000
_cell.angle_alpha   90.00
_cell.angle_beta   90.00
_cell.angle_gamma   90.00
#
_symmetry.space_group_name_H-M   'P 1'
#
loop_
_entity.id
_entity.type
_entity.pdbx_description
1 polymer ?
#
loop_
_entity_poly.entity_id
_entity_poly.type
_entity_poly.pdbx_seq_one_letter_code
_entity_poly.pdbx_strand_id
1 'polypeptide(L)' 'MTNNRNTKSEAKSPLYHAYTVRDGKEGQKGFWIRIGSFFAHDDGEGGTLLLEALPIDGRVVLRTPKADE' A
#
# COMPACT_ATOMS: atom_id res chain seq x y z
N MET A 1 -25.33 29.28 -15.09
CA MET A 1 -23.90 28.94 -14.88
C MET A 1 -23.80 28.15 -13.59
N THR A 2 -23.84 26.83 -13.63
CA THR A 2 -23.75 25.97 -12.43
C THR A 2 -22.37 25.34 -12.37
N ASN A 3 -21.55 25.79 -11.40
CA ASN A 3 -20.20 25.28 -11.16
C ASN A 3 -20.26 23.87 -10.58
N ASN A 4 -19.91 22.88 -11.38
CA ASN A 4 -19.67 21.51 -10.94
C ASN A 4 -18.27 21.43 -10.30
N ARG A 5 -18.16 21.76 -9.00
CA ARG A 5 -16.96 21.43 -8.22
C ARG A 5 -16.94 19.91 -8.04
N ASN A 6 -16.19 19.25 -8.90
CA ASN A 6 -15.84 17.84 -8.79
C ASN A 6 -15.00 17.67 -7.52
N THR A 7 -15.66 17.39 -6.39
CA THR A 7 -14.98 16.96 -5.16
C THR A 7 -14.40 15.58 -5.43
N LYS A 8 -13.14 15.54 -5.86
CA LYS A 8 -12.30 14.34 -5.83
C LYS A 8 -12.49 13.72 -4.46
N SER A 9 -13.23 12.63 -4.40
CA SER A 9 -13.35 11.85 -3.18
C SER A 9 -11.96 11.30 -2.90
N GLU A 10 -11.44 11.53 -1.69
CA GLU A 10 -10.27 10.86 -1.12
C GLU A 10 -10.22 9.41 -1.64
N ALA A 11 -9.07 9.01 -2.18
CA ALA A 11 -8.90 7.73 -2.87
C ALA A 11 -9.46 6.57 -2.03
N LYS A 12 -10.69 6.12 -2.36
CA LYS A 12 -11.41 5.06 -1.61
C LYS A 12 -10.68 3.71 -1.64
N SER A 13 -9.70 3.55 -2.51
CA SER A 13 -8.92 2.35 -2.67
C SER A 13 -7.42 2.66 -2.53
N PRO A 14 -6.66 1.84 -1.79
CA PRO A 14 -5.23 2.04 -1.64
C PRO A 14 -4.51 1.89 -2.98
N LEU A 15 -3.57 2.79 -3.26
CA LEU A 15 -2.77 2.76 -4.48
C LEU A 15 -1.77 1.59 -4.46
N TYR A 16 -1.24 1.28 -3.28
CA TYR A 16 -0.37 0.12 -3.06
C TYR A 16 -0.72 -0.61 -1.76
N HIS A 17 -0.46 -1.91 -1.73
CA HIS A 17 -0.37 -2.72 -0.52
C HIS A 17 1.08 -2.81 -0.06
N ALA A 18 1.26 -2.73 1.26
CA ALA A 18 2.56 -2.83 1.90
C ALA A 18 2.79 -4.25 2.41
N TYR A 19 3.94 -4.82 2.07
CA TYR A 19 4.33 -6.17 2.44
C TYR A 19 5.65 -6.17 3.20
N THR A 20 5.74 -7.01 4.23
CA THR A 20 7.04 -7.50 4.70
C THR A 20 7.38 -8.75 3.88
N VAL A 21 8.60 -8.81 3.39
CA VAL A 21 9.12 -9.96 2.65
C VAL A 21 10.23 -10.56 3.47
N ARG A 22 10.15 -11.86 3.70
CA ARG A 22 11.18 -12.62 4.40
C ARG A 22 11.59 -13.79 3.55
N ASP A 23 12.88 -13.90 3.31
CA ASP A 23 13.46 -15.11 2.77
C ASP A 23 13.30 -16.24 3.80
N GLY A 24 12.94 -17.42 3.31
CA GLY A 24 12.89 -18.59 4.18
C GLY A 24 14.31 -18.97 4.58
N LYS A 25 14.47 -19.51 5.80
CA LYS A 25 15.73 -20.17 6.17
C LYS A 25 15.95 -21.38 5.25
N GLU A 26 17.19 -21.86 5.15
CA GLU A 26 17.61 -22.96 4.29
C GLU A 26 16.55 -24.07 4.16
N GLY A 27 15.97 -24.22 2.96
CA GLY A 27 14.91 -25.18 2.65
C GLY A 27 13.46 -24.70 2.81
N GLN A 28 13.22 -23.49 3.33
CA GLN A 28 11.89 -22.91 3.50
C GLN A 28 11.58 -21.88 2.42
N LYS A 29 10.31 -21.82 1.99
CA LYS A 29 9.85 -20.79 1.06
C LYS A 29 9.78 -19.45 1.78
N GLY A 30 10.25 -18.40 1.12
CA GLY A 30 10.05 -17.04 1.60
C GLY A 30 8.56 -16.70 1.69
N PHE A 31 8.21 -15.84 2.63
CA PHE A 31 6.84 -15.41 2.85
C PHE A 31 6.66 -13.92 2.59
N TRP A 32 5.51 -13.61 2.00
CA TRP A 32 5.04 -12.25 1.74
C TRP A 32 3.80 -12.04 2.59
N ILE A 33 3.88 -11.14 3.56
CA ILE A 33 2.76 -10.85 4.46
C ILE A 33 2.38 -9.40 4.24
N ARG A 34 1.09 -9.15 3.94
CA ARG A 34 0.55 -7.79 3.88
C ARG A 34 0.52 -7.23 5.29
N ILE A 35 1.17 -6.09 5.49
CA ILE A 35 1.28 -5.40 6.78
C ILE A 35 0.67 -4.00 6.75
N GLY A 36 0.13 -3.57 5.62
CA GLY A 36 -0.44 -2.24 5.49
C GLY A 36 -0.85 -1.86 4.08
N SER A 37 -1.07 -0.56 3.87
CA SER A 37 -1.48 0.03 2.58
C SER A 37 -1.02 1.48 2.46
N PHE A 38 -0.79 1.91 1.22
CA PHE A 38 -0.35 3.25 0.87
C PHE A 38 -1.43 3.99 0.09
N PHE A 39 -1.66 5.24 0.45
CA PHE A 39 -2.62 6.15 -0.17
C PHE A 39 -1.87 7.39 -0.64
N ALA A 40 -1.94 7.70 -1.94
CA ALA A 40 -1.32 8.91 -2.48
C ALA A 40 -2.09 10.15 -2.00
N HIS A 41 -1.37 11.24 -1.74
CA HIS A 41 -1.99 12.54 -1.46
C HIS A 41 -2.47 13.22 -2.74
N ASP A 42 -3.42 14.15 -2.61
CA ASP A 42 -4.05 14.83 -3.75
C ASP A 42 -3.10 15.76 -4.52
N ASP A 43 -2.09 16.30 -3.85
CA ASP A 43 -1.01 17.11 -4.43
C ASP A 43 -0.05 16.30 -5.31
N GLY A 44 -0.07 14.96 -5.20
CA GLY A 44 0.80 14.07 -5.95
C GLY A 44 2.24 14.02 -5.44
N GLU A 45 2.58 14.74 -4.37
CA GLU A 45 3.90 14.76 -3.74
C GLU A 45 3.95 13.81 -2.54
N GLY A 46 3.71 12.52 -2.81
CA GLY A 46 3.84 11.46 -1.82
C GLY A 46 2.50 10.88 -1.38
N GLY A 47 2.45 10.44 -0.13
CA GLY A 47 1.29 9.73 0.40
C GLY A 47 1.47 9.22 1.81
N THR A 48 0.38 8.70 2.38
CA THR A 48 0.36 8.10 3.71
C THR A 48 0.50 6.59 3.61
N LEU A 49 1.49 6.03 4.32
CA LEU A 49 1.64 4.60 4.55
C LEU A 49 1.02 4.23 5.90
N LEU A 50 -0.10 3.50 5.88
CA LEU A 50 -0.71 2.93 7.08
C LEU A 50 -0.18 1.51 7.30
N LEU A 51 0.37 1.26 8.49
CA LEU A 51 0.89 -0.04 8.89
C LEU A 51 0.06 -0.61 10.05
N GLU A 52 -0.42 -1.84 9.89
CA GLU A 52 -1.06 -2.64 10.93
C GLU A 52 -0.02 -3.46 11.72
N ALA A 53 1.13 -3.74 11.11
CA ALA A 53 2.25 -4.43 11.72
C ALA A 53 3.59 -3.84 11.26
N LEU A 54 4.62 -3.96 12.09
CA LEU A 54 5.97 -3.46 11.80
C LEU A 54 6.84 -4.55 11.17
N PRO A 55 7.64 -4.22 10.13
CA PRO A 55 8.61 -5.15 9.59
C PRO A 55 9.76 -5.34 10.57
N ILE A 56 10.07 -6.59 10.91
CA ILE A 56 11.18 -6.89 11.83
C ILE A 56 12.55 -6.52 11.19
N ASP A 57 12.63 -6.38 9.86
CA ASP A 57 13.86 -6.06 9.12
C ASP A 57 14.01 -4.56 8.82
N GLY A 58 12.97 -3.78 9.09
CA GLY A 58 12.86 -2.41 8.59
C GLY A 58 12.51 -2.29 7.10
N ARG A 59 12.44 -3.39 6.33
CA ARG A 59 12.09 -3.36 4.90
C ARG A 59 10.60 -3.53 4.66
N VAL A 60 10.01 -2.60 3.90
CA VAL A 60 8.64 -2.67 3.38
C VAL A 60 8.66 -2.65 1.85
N VAL A 61 7.88 -3.52 1.22
CA VAL A 61 7.72 -3.58 -0.23
C VAL A 61 6.30 -3.13 -0.58
N LEU A 62 6.17 -2.10 -1.41
CA LEU A 62 4.88 -1.62 -1.92
C LEU A 62 4.57 -2.28 -3.27
N ARG A 63 3.35 -2.81 -3.44
CA ARG A 63 2.88 -3.43 -4.69
C ARG A 63 1.47 -2.98 -4.99
N THR A 64 1.13 -2.80 -6.26
CA THR A 64 -0.24 -2.46 -6.65
C THR A 64 -1.18 -3.57 -6.18
N PRO A 65 -2.37 -3.23 -5.67
CA PRO A 65 -3.38 -4.25 -5.41
C PRO A 65 -3.62 -5.03 -6.70
N LYS A 66 -3.66 -6.36 -6.61
CA LYS A 66 -4.15 -7.14 -7.74
C LYS A 66 -5.63 -6.79 -7.88
N ALA A 67 -6.06 -6.41 -9.09
CA ALA A 67 -7.48 -6.31 -9.36
C ALA A 67 -8.08 -7.69 -9.05
N ASP A 68 -9.00 -7.72 -8.09
CA ASP A 68 -9.89 -8.87 -7.90
C ASP A 68 -10.71 -8.93 -9.20
N GLU A 69 -10.56 -10.02 -9.96
CA GLU A 69 -11.35 -10.27 -11.17
C GLU A 69 -12.80 -10.60 -10.80
#